data_AF-A0A6V7IID5-F1
#
_entry.id   AF-A0A6V7IID5-F1
#
_cell.length_a   1.000
_cell.length_b   1.000
_cell.length_c   1.000
_cell.angle_alpha   90.00
_cell.angle_beta   90.00
_cell.angle_gamma   90.00
#
_symmetry.space_group_name_H-M   'P 1'
#
loop_
_entity.id
_entity.type
_entity.pdbx_description
1 polymer ?
#
loop_
_entity_poly.entity_id
_entity_poly.type
_entity_poly.pdbx_seq_one_letter_code
_entity_poly.pdbx_strand_id
1 'polypeptide(L)' 'MTASTIKTWLTRGEFDKLEHYVLEGKGARLLSEHSPDLRTRVFLKGLPAYL' A
#
# COMPACT_ATOMS: atom_id res chain seq x y z
N MET A 1 -7.80 -17.01 -5.41
CA MET A 1 -7.73 -15.81 -6.27
C MET A 1 -7.67 -14.50 -5.46
N THR A 2 -6.85 -14.36 -4.40
CA THR A 2 -6.96 -13.14 -3.52
C THR A 2 -5.64 -12.63 -2.94
N ALA A 3 -4.50 -12.84 -3.61
CA ALA A 3 -3.23 -12.18 -3.26
C ALA A 3 -2.94 -10.94 -4.15
N SER A 4 -3.80 -10.64 -5.13
CA SER A 4 -3.42 -9.80 -6.27
C SER A 4 -3.96 -8.36 -6.23
N THR A 5 -4.92 -8.05 -5.36
CA THR A 5 -5.58 -6.73 -5.38
C THR A 5 -4.65 -5.61 -4.89
N ILE A 6 -3.92 -5.85 -3.80
CA ILE A 6 -2.91 -4.90 -3.29
C ILE A 6 -1.83 -4.67 -4.33
N LYS A 7 -1.25 -5.74 -4.90
CA LYS A 7 -0.26 -5.61 -5.99
C LYS A 7 -0.81 -4.84 -7.18
N THR A 8 -2.07 -5.04 -7.53
CA THR A 8 -2.73 -4.27 -8.60
C THR A 8 -2.83 -2.80 -8.24
N TRP A 9 -3.22 -2.46 -7.01
CA TRP A 9 -3.28 -1.08 -6.52
C TRP A 9 -1.90 -0.44 -6.47
N LEU A 10 -0.89 -1.15 -5.98
CA LEU A 10 0.50 -0.71 -5.97
C LEU A 10 1.03 -0.47 -7.38
N THR A 11 0.71 -1.35 -8.32
CA THR A 11 1.17 -1.24 -9.72
C THR A 11 0.43 -0.13 -10.46
N ARG A 12 -0.86 0.06 -10.17
CA ARG A 12 -1.69 1.12 -10.78
C ARG A 12 -1.52 2.49 -10.12
N GLY A 13 -0.90 2.57 -8.95
CA GLY A 13 -0.80 3.82 -8.17
C GLY A 13 -2.11 4.22 -7.48
N GLU A 14 -2.95 3.25 -7.13
CA GLU A 14 -4.26 3.46 -6.47
C GLU A 14 -4.06 3.79 -4.98
N PHE A 15 -3.54 4.98 -4.72
CA PHE A 15 -3.17 5.45 -3.39
C PHE A 15 -4.36 5.46 -2.41
N ASP A 16 -5.51 6.00 -2.80
CA ASP A 16 -6.68 6.13 -1.92
C ASP A 16 -7.16 4.77 -1.38
N LYS A 17 -7.13 3.73 -2.21
CA LYS A 17 -7.49 2.37 -1.79
C LYS A 17 -6.47 1.80 -0.82
N LEU A 18 -5.19 2.06 -1.05
CA LEU A 18 -4.12 1.63 -0.17
C LEU A 18 -4.23 2.33 1.18
N GLU A 19 -4.47 3.64 1.20
CA GLU A 19 -4.66 4.43 2.42
C GLU A 19 -5.85 3.90 3.23
N HIS A 20 -7.00 3.69 2.61
CA HIS A 20 -8.16 3.12 3.29
C HIS A 20 -7.86 1.71 3.85
N TYR A 21 -7.16 0.88 3.09
CA TYR A 21 -6.75 -0.46 3.53
C TYR A 21 -5.77 -0.43 4.72
N VAL A 22 -4.93 0.59 4.79
CA VAL A 22 -4.05 0.86 5.95
C VAL A 22 -4.87 1.25 7.16
N LEU A 23 -5.83 2.17 6.99
CA LEU A 23 -6.74 2.62 8.04
C LEU A 23 -7.61 1.49 8.60
N GLU A 24 -7.93 0.47 7.79
CA GLU A 24 -8.58 -0.76 8.26
C GLU A 24 -7.68 -1.66 9.14
N GLY A 25 -6.44 -1.24 9.44
CA GLY A 25 -5.47 -2.01 10.22
C GLY A 25 -4.72 -3.08 9.41
N LYS A 26 -4.89 -3.11 8.08
CA LYS A 26 -4.20 -4.08 7.19
C LYS A 26 -2.93 -3.51 6.57
N GLY A 27 -2.46 -2.35 7.04
CA GLY A 27 -1.25 -1.69 6.55
C GLY A 27 0.03 -2.49 6.76
N ALA A 28 0.07 -3.40 7.73
CA ALA A 28 1.21 -4.28 7.95
C ALA A 28 1.56 -5.15 6.73
N ARG A 29 0.59 -5.50 5.88
CA ARG A 29 0.85 -6.23 4.61
C ARG A 29 1.53 -5.38 3.55
N LEU A 30 1.41 -4.06 3.64
CA LEU A 30 2.02 -3.12 2.71
C LEU A 30 3.48 -2.82 3.06
N LEU A 31 3.88 -3.03 4.32
CA LEU A 31 5.27 -2.82 4.78
C LEU A 31 6.30 -3.65 4.01
N SER A 32 5.93 -4.86 3.58
CA SER A 32 6.81 -5.76 2.79
C SER A 32 6.60 -5.65 1.28
N GLU A 33 5.70 -4.78 0.81
CA GLU A 33 5.42 -4.63 -0.61
C GLU A 33 6.16 -3.41 -1.20
N HIS A 34 6.32 -3.42 -2.52
CA HIS A 34 6.97 -2.33 -3.26
C HIS A 34 6.07 -1.88 -4.41
N SER A 35 6.04 -0.57 -4.66
CA SER A 35 5.33 0.02 -5.79
C SER A 35 6.31 0.72 -6.74
N PRO A 36 6.11 0.57 -8.06
CA PRO A 36 6.83 1.37 -9.06
C PRO A 36 6.42 2.85 -8.99
N ASP A 37 5.23 3.16 -8.50
CA ASP A 37 4.75 4.53 -8.33
C ASP A 37 5.52 5.25 -7.21
N LEU A 38 5.98 6.46 -7.49
CA LEU A 38 6.79 7.23 -6.55
C LEU A 38 5.97 7.64 -5.31
N ARG A 39 4.72 8.06 -5.50
CA ARG A 39 3.85 8.53 -4.41
C ARG A 39 3.55 7.39 -3.46
N THR A 40 3.17 6.23 -4.01
CA THR A 40 2.94 5.02 -3.21
C THR A 40 4.21 4.57 -2.49
N ARG A 41 5.37 4.64 -3.13
CA ARG A 41 6.64 4.25 -2.50
C ARG A 41 7.02 5.13 -1.30
N VAL A 42 6.80 6.44 -1.41
CA VAL A 42 7.01 7.39 -0.30
C VAL A 42 6.07 7.04 0.85
N PHE A 43 4.81 6.74 0.54
CA PHE A 43 3.82 6.31 1.52
C PHE A 43 4.20 4.99 2.20
N LEU A 44 4.63 3.98 1.46
CA LEU A 44 5.10 2.70 2.01
C LEU A 44 6.29 2.88 2.96
N LYS A 45 7.17 3.85 2.68
CA LYS A 45 8.27 4.21 3.58
C LYS A 45 7.81 4.95 4.84
N GLY A 46 6.79 5.78 4.74
CA GLY A 46 6.21 6.52 5.87
C GLY A 46 5.19 5.70 6.67
N LEU A 47 4.69 4.62 6.10
CA LEU A 47 3.68 3.72 6.66
C LEU A 47 3.99 3.20 8.08
N PRO A 48 5.22 2.81 8.43
CA PRO A 48 5.57 2.43 9.81
C PRO A 48 5.38 3.56 10.83
N ALA A 49 5.38 4.82 10.41
CA ALA A 49 5.12 5.97 11.27
C ALA A 49 3.62 6.32 11.36
N TYR A 50 2.80 5.77 10.45
CA TYR A 50 1.34 5.93 10.42
C TYR A 50 0.59 4.79 11.12
N LEU A 51 1.24 3.65 11.33
CA LEU A 51 0.72 2.48 12.06
C LEU A 51 1.06 2.56 13.55
#